data_AF-A0A258BRV6-F1
#
_entry.id   AF-A0A258BRV6-F1
#
_cell.length_a   1.000
_cell.length_b   1.000
_cell.length_c   1.000
_cell.angle_alpha   90.00
_cell.angle_beta   90.00
_cell.angle_gamma   90.00
#
_symmetry.space_group_name_H-M   'P 1'
#
loop_
_entity.id
_entity.type
_entity.pdbx_description
1 polymer ?
#
loop_
_entity_poly.entity_id
_entity_poly.type
_entity_poly.pdbx_seq_one_letter_code
_entity_poly.pdbx_strand_id
1 'polypeptide(L)'
;KRNEELIVHRQDSAVDVRRVISEAHEGVIVVLAGEFYVVNLHAGAQKSSGHASNLRGRVATIAAFDDVVKLFQRIRDESHRFAISYHSVLRRAQQTKSALDDIPGVGPKTRSLLIKKFGSVKALSQVSEAELADAIGPGRARKIHPRITGQAPSK
;
A
#
# COMPACT_ATOMS: atom_id res chain seq x y z
N LYS A 1 8.09 -2.11 3.91
CA LYS A 1 8.82 -2.18 5.20
C LYS A 1 7.80 -2.49 6.29
N ARG A 2 7.96 -3.60 7.01
CA ARG A 2 7.11 -3.93 8.16
C ARG A 2 7.86 -3.42 9.39
N ASN A 3 7.55 -2.21 9.83
CA ASN A 3 8.06 -1.76 11.13
C ASN A 3 7.33 -2.58 12.18
N GLU A 4 8.07 -3.33 12.99
CA GLU A 4 7.50 -4.20 14.02
C GLU A 4 7.12 -3.41 15.29
N GLU A 5 7.18 -2.09 15.23
CA GLU A 5 6.94 -1.12 16.30
C GLU A 5 5.53 -0.53 16.19
N LEU A 6 4.88 -0.36 17.34
CA LEU A 6 3.66 0.41 17.48
C LEU A 6 4.00 1.75 18.13
N ILE A 7 3.53 2.85 17.53
CA ILE A 7 3.70 4.20 18.06
C ILE A 7 2.35 4.63 18.63
N VAL A 8 2.33 4.97 19.91
CA VAL A 8 1.11 5.34 20.62
C VAL A 8 1.31 6.69 21.29
N HIS A 9 0.44 7.67 21.01
CA HIS A 9 0.51 8.97 21.67
C HIS A 9 0.11 8.85 23.14
N ARG A 10 0.82 9.55 24.05
CA ARG A 10 0.60 9.43 25.51
C ARG A 10 -0.79 9.87 25.96
N GLN A 11 -1.36 10.87 25.28
CA GLN A 11 -2.56 11.58 25.74
C GLN A 11 -3.70 11.54 24.72
N ASP A 12 -3.39 11.46 23.42
CA ASP A 12 -4.38 11.58 22.33
C ASP A 12 -4.62 10.26 21.59
N SER A 13 -4.19 9.14 22.18
CA SER A 13 -4.52 7.81 21.66
C SER A 13 -5.90 7.39 22.13
N ALA A 14 -6.73 6.89 21.21
CA ALA A 14 -7.99 6.22 21.56
C ALA A 14 -7.76 4.85 22.25
N VAL A 15 -6.52 4.36 22.26
CA VAL A 15 -6.12 3.11 22.92
C VAL A 15 -5.33 3.46 24.17
N ASP A 16 -5.88 3.14 25.35
CA ASP A 16 -5.17 3.23 26.61
C ASP A 16 -4.22 2.04 26.77
N VAL A 17 -2.92 2.31 26.59
CA VAL A 17 -1.86 1.32 26.75
C VAL A 17 -1.17 1.39 28.11
N ARG A 18 -1.59 2.29 29.01
CA ARG A 18 -0.89 2.51 30.30
C ARG A 18 -0.84 1.26 31.16
N ARG A 19 -1.90 0.45 31.13
CA ARG A 19 -1.96 -0.83 31.85
C ARG A 19 -0.95 -1.85 31.34
N VAL A 20 -0.80 -1.93 30.02
CA VAL A 20 0.19 -2.78 29.35
C VAL A 20 1.61 -2.26 29.59
N ILE A 21 1.78 -0.95 29.78
CA ILE A 21 3.07 -0.35 30.10
C ILE A 21 3.44 -0.58 31.57
N SER A 22 2.45 -0.54 32.47
CA SER A 22 2.67 -0.74 33.91
C SER A 22 2.94 -2.20 34.26
N GLU A 23 2.41 -3.13 33.49
CA GLU A 23 2.64 -4.57 33.65
C GLU A 23 3.83 -4.96 32.77
N ALA A 24 4.97 -5.34 33.37
CA ALA A 24 6.15 -5.75 32.62
C ALA A 24 5.88 -7.10 31.94
N HIS A 25 5.59 -7.08 30.63
CA HIS A 25 5.38 -8.28 29.84
C HIS A 25 6.69 -8.78 29.21
N GLU A 26 6.99 -10.06 29.41
CA GLU A 26 8.15 -10.70 28.80
C GLU A 26 8.05 -10.62 27.26
N GLY A 27 9.10 -10.13 26.59
CA GLY A 27 9.11 -9.98 25.13
C GLY A 27 8.60 -8.65 24.57
N VAL A 28 8.03 -7.78 25.41
CA VAL A 28 7.61 -6.42 25.03
C VAL A 28 8.58 -5.39 25.60
N ILE A 29 9.07 -4.48 24.75
CA ILE A 29 9.82 -3.30 25.20
C ILE A 29 8.98 -2.06 24.88
N VAL A 30 8.82 -1.19 25.85
CA VAL A 30 8.24 0.14 25.64
C VAL A 30 9.29 1.20 25.91
N VAL A 31 9.54 2.05 24.92
CA VAL A 31 10.43 3.22 25.05
C VAL A 31 9.59 4.48 24.98
N LEU A 32 9.80 5.39 25.93
CA LEU A 32 9.25 6.74 25.85
C LEU A 32 10.11 7.60 24.92
N ALA A 33 9.52 8.11 23.85
CA ALA A 33 10.16 9.00 22.89
C ALA A 33 9.35 10.30 22.78
N GLY A 34 9.63 11.25 23.66
CA GLY A 34 8.85 12.49 23.79
C GLY A 34 7.42 12.22 24.23
N GLU A 35 6.44 12.65 23.44
CA GLU A 35 5.01 12.44 23.69
C GLU A 35 4.49 11.07 23.23
N PHE A 36 5.38 10.18 22.76
CA PHE A 36 5.00 8.88 22.21
C PHE A 36 5.59 7.72 23.01
N TYR A 37 4.81 6.65 23.14
CA TYR A 37 5.29 5.31 23.48
C TYR A 37 5.62 4.56 22.19
N VAL A 38 6.86 4.07 22.10
CA VAL A 38 7.30 3.13 21.07
C VAL A 38 7.28 1.74 21.67
N VAL A 39 6.29 0.95 21.28
CA VAL A 39 6.09 -0.43 21.75
C VAL A 39 6.69 -1.38 20.73
N ASN A 40 7.77 -2.05 21.11
CA ASN A 40 8.40 -3.11 20.35
C ASN A 40 7.93 -4.47 20.87
N LEU A 41 7.34 -5.27 19.99
CA LEU A 41 6.73 -6.57 20.31
C LEU A 41 7.70 -7.77 20.18
N HIS A 42 8.98 -7.51 19.92
CA HIS A 42 10.02 -8.53 19.71
C HIS A 42 11.33 -8.15 20.40
N ALA A 43 11.28 -7.98 21.72
CA ALA A 43 12.48 -7.82 22.53
C ALA A 43 13.44 -9.02 22.32
N GLY A 44 14.66 -8.77 21.81
CA GLY A 44 15.70 -9.79 21.67
C GLY A 44 15.71 -10.59 20.34
N ALA A 45 14.72 -10.45 19.46
CA ALA A 45 14.75 -11.13 18.16
C ALA A 45 15.70 -10.43 17.17
N GLN A 46 16.91 -10.98 17.00
CA GLN A 46 17.80 -10.66 15.89
C GLN A 46 17.26 -11.33 14.61
N LYS A 47 16.37 -10.64 13.87
CA LYS A 47 16.05 -11.08 12.50
C LYS A 47 17.15 -10.61 11.56
N SER A 48 17.80 -11.56 10.89
CA SER A 48 18.86 -11.35 9.89
C SER A 48 18.37 -10.79 8.55
N SER A 49 17.05 -10.60 8.37
CA SER A 49 16.53 -9.97 7.16
C SER A 49 16.71 -8.46 7.24
N GLY A 50 17.42 -7.85 6.28
CA GLY A 50 17.62 -6.39 6.14
C GLY A 50 16.34 -5.56 5.91
N HIS A 51 15.18 -6.07 6.32
CA HIS A 51 13.85 -5.54 6.08
C HIS A 51 13.13 -5.09 7.37
N ALA A 52 13.75 -5.31 8.55
CA ALA A 52 13.27 -4.87 9.86
C ALA A 52 14.41 -4.17 10.63
N SER A 53 14.22 -2.90 10.98
CA SER A 53 15.17 -2.14 11.81
C SER A 53 14.75 -2.28 13.26
N ASN A 54 15.14 -3.37 13.92
CA ASN A 54 14.89 -3.51 15.36
C ASN A 54 15.98 -2.73 16.09
N LEU A 55 15.60 -1.62 16.74
CA LEU A 55 16.50 -0.86 17.60
C LEU A 55 16.91 -1.75 18.79
N ARG A 56 18.21 -1.97 18.95
CA ARG A 56 18.83 -2.93 19.88
C ARG A 56 18.41 -2.70 21.34
N GLY A 57 17.35 -3.38 21.79
CA GLY A 57 17.04 -3.60 23.19
C GLY A 57 17.76 -4.84 23.71
N ARG A 58 18.87 -4.64 24.43
CA ARG A 58 19.60 -5.70 25.15
C ARG A 58 18.79 -6.16 26.37
N VAL A 59 17.99 -7.21 26.24
CA VAL A 59 17.80 -8.22 27.31
C VAL A 59 17.60 -9.58 26.63
N ALA A 60 18.47 -10.51 26.96
CA ALA A 60 18.46 -11.88 26.45
C ALA A 60 17.47 -12.71 27.27
N THR A 61 16.22 -12.81 26.82
CA THR A 61 15.32 -13.87 27.27
C THR A 61 14.42 -14.22 26.09
N ILE A 62 14.43 -15.51 25.73
CA ILE A 62 13.68 -16.05 24.59
C ILE A 62 12.20 -16.00 25.00
N ALA A 63 11.50 -14.96 24.59
CA ALA A 63 10.16 -14.65 25.10
C ALA A 63 9.15 -15.74 24.77
N ALA A 64 8.52 -16.28 25.80
CA ALA A 64 7.29 -17.04 25.68
C ALA A 64 6.20 -16.16 25.05
N PHE A 65 5.40 -16.73 24.15
CA PHE A 65 4.32 -16.02 23.46
C PHE A 65 3.15 -15.72 24.42
N ASP A 66 3.29 -14.70 25.26
CA ASP A 66 2.22 -14.16 26.10
C ASP A 66 1.05 -13.67 25.22
N ASP A 67 -0.17 -13.85 25.70
CA ASP A 67 -1.39 -13.52 24.96
C ASP A 67 -1.51 -12.02 24.66
N VAL A 68 -0.89 -11.18 25.49
CA VAL A 68 -0.75 -9.74 25.25
C VAL A 68 0.09 -9.45 24.01
N VAL A 69 1.22 -10.13 23.82
CA VAL A 69 2.08 -9.97 22.64
C VAL A 69 1.31 -10.33 21.36
N LYS A 70 0.55 -11.43 21.39
CA LYS A 70 -0.29 -11.87 20.25
C LYS A 70 -1.39 -10.86 19.94
N LEU A 71 -2.01 -10.25 20.95
CA LEU A 71 -3.02 -9.21 20.77
C LEU A 71 -2.44 -7.99 20.03
N PHE A 72 -1.30 -7.48 20.47
CA PHE A 72 -0.66 -6.34 19.81
C PHE A 72 -0.19 -6.66 18.39
N GLN A 73 0.28 -7.88 18.15
CA GLN A 73 0.61 -8.34 16.80
C GLN A 73 -0.62 -8.30 15.88
N ARG A 74 -1.78 -8.79 16.35
CA ARG A 74 -3.04 -8.71 15.58
C ARG A 74 -3.48 -7.28 15.30
N ILE A 75 -3.39 -6.39 16.29
CA ILE A 75 -3.72 -4.96 16.12
C ILE A 75 -2.82 -4.33 15.05
N ARG A 76 -1.52 -4.62 15.09
CA ARG A 76 -0.55 -4.15 14.09
C ARG A 76 -0.86 -4.68 12.69
N ASP A 77 -1.10 -5.99 12.59
CA ASP A 77 -1.37 -6.64 11.30
C ASP A 77 -2.66 -6.11 10.68
N GLU A 78 -3.69 -5.86 11.49
CA GLU A 78 -4.95 -5.27 11.03
C GLU A 78 -4.76 -3.81 10.60
N SER A 79 -4.03 -3.02 11.38
CA SER A 79 -3.72 -1.62 11.03
C SER A 79 -2.95 -1.52 9.71
N HIS A 80 -1.96 -2.40 9.52
CA HIS A 80 -1.18 -2.46 8.28
C HIS A 80 -2.04 -2.96 7.11
N ARG A 81 -2.85 -4.01 7.32
CA ARG A 81 -3.79 -4.52 6.32
C ARG A 81 -4.75 -3.43 5.86
N PHE A 82 -5.32 -2.68 6.79
CA PHE A 82 -6.24 -1.59 6.51
C PHE A 82 -5.56 -0.48 5.70
N ALA A 83 -4.38 -0.01 6.13
CA ALA A 83 -3.64 1.03 5.42
C ALA A 83 -3.27 0.62 3.98
N ILE A 84 -2.77 -0.61 3.78
CA ILE A 84 -2.47 -1.14 2.44
C ILE A 84 -3.73 -1.23 1.59
N SER A 85 -4.80 -1.77 2.16
CA SER A 85 -6.07 -1.98 1.44
C SER A 85 -6.69 -0.65 1.03
N TYR A 86 -6.69 0.35 1.92
CA TYR A 86 -7.18 1.69 1.63
C TYR A 86 -6.41 2.35 0.47
N HIS A 87 -5.07 2.33 0.51
CA HIS A 87 -4.28 2.86 -0.60
C HIS A 87 -4.46 2.06 -1.89
N SER A 88 -4.66 0.74 -1.81
CA SER A 88 -4.95 -0.09 -2.98
C SER A 88 -6.31 0.24 -3.60
N VAL A 89 -7.34 0.47 -2.78
CA VAL A 89 -8.66 0.93 -3.22
C VAL A 89 -8.59 2.32 -3.82
N LEU A 90 -7.90 3.27 -3.16
CA LEU A 90 -7.73 4.64 -3.67
C LEU A 90 -6.97 4.65 -5.00
N ARG A 91 -5.92 3.83 -5.13
CA ARG A 91 -5.18 3.68 -6.39
C ARG A 91 -6.06 3.08 -7.49
N ARG A 92 -6.88 2.08 -7.19
CA ARG A 92 -7.84 1.51 -8.13
C ARG A 92 -8.91 2.54 -8.52
N ALA A 93 -9.37 3.35 -7.58
CA ALA A 93 -10.34 4.43 -7.80
C ALA A 93 -9.77 5.54 -8.70
N GLN A 94 -8.51 5.94 -8.50
CA GLN A 94 -7.81 6.89 -9.36
C GLN A 94 -7.55 6.31 -10.75
N GLN A 95 -7.23 5.02 -10.85
CA GLN A 95 -7.15 4.32 -12.14
C GLN A 95 -8.51 4.21 -12.85
N THR A 96 -9.63 4.24 -12.12
CA THR A 96 -10.96 4.23 -12.75
C THR A 96 -11.34 5.54 -13.43
N LYS A 97 -10.73 6.68 -13.08
CA LYS A 97 -10.73 7.87 -13.92
C LYS A 97 -9.67 7.64 -15.01
N SER A 98 -10.06 6.87 -16.01
CA SER A 98 -9.14 6.34 -17.00
C SER A 98 -8.67 7.50 -17.88
N ALA A 99 -7.39 7.55 -18.24
CA ALA A 99 -6.91 8.47 -19.28
C ALA A 99 -7.68 8.29 -20.62
N LEU A 100 -8.39 7.16 -20.77
CA LEU A 100 -9.31 6.89 -21.88
C LEU A 100 -10.67 7.60 -21.76
N ASP A 101 -11.13 7.91 -20.54
CA ASP A 101 -12.44 8.56 -20.31
C ASP A 101 -12.41 10.04 -20.72
N ASP A 102 -11.24 10.68 -20.65
CA ASP A 102 -11.04 12.07 -21.08
C ASP A 102 -10.85 12.19 -22.61
N ILE A 103 -10.81 11.08 -23.36
CA ILE A 103 -10.61 11.10 -24.81
C ILE A 103 -11.97 11.25 -25.53
N PRO A 104 -12.19 12.35 -26.26
CA PRO A 104 -13.43 12.53 -27.02
C PRO A 104 -13.62 11.40 -28.04
N GLY A 105 -14.76 10.71 -27.95
CA GLY A 105 -15.10 9.58 -28.82
C GLY A 105 -14.72 8.20 -28.25
N VAL A 106 -14.14 8.12 -27.05
CA VAL A 106 -13.96 6.87 -26.30
C VAL A 106 -15.05 6.74 -25.25
N GLY A 107 -16.09 5.96 -25.57
CA GLY A 107 -17.16 5.64 -24.62
C GLY A 107 -16.82 4.43 -23.73
N PRO A 108 -17.66 4.13 -22.72
CA PRO A 108 -17.45 3.02 -21.79
C PRO A 108 -17.33 1.66 -22.47
N LYS A 109 -18.05 1.43 -23.58
CA LYS A 109 -17.94 0.19 -24.39
C LYS A 109 -16.55 0.03 -25.01
N THR A 110 -16.03 1.09 -25.63
CA THR A 110 -14.71 1.09 -26.28
C THR A 110 -13.60 0.96 -25.25
N ARG A 111 -13.72 1.64 -24.10
CA ARG A 111 -12.80 1.47 -22.98
C ARG A 111 -12.73 0.02 -22.51
N SER A 112 -13.87 -0.59 -22.22
CA SER A 112 -13.92 -1.98 -21.76
C SER A 112 -13.31 -2.94 -22.77
N LEU A 113 -13.55 -2.72 -24.07
CA LEU A 113 -12.93 -3.51 -25.14
C LEU A 113 -11.40 -3.37 -25.15
N LEU A 114 -10.89 -2.14 -25.07
CA LEU A 114 -9.45 -1.87 -25.07
C LEU A 114 -8.76 -2.44 -23.82
N ILE A 115 -9.35 -2.29 -22.65
CA ILE A 115 -8.83 -2.87 -21.41
C ILE A 115 -8.90 -4.41 -21.45
N LYS A 116 -9.95 -5.00 -22.02
CA LYS A 116 -10.04 -6.46 -22.18
C LYS A 116 -8.98 -7.01 -23.14
N LYS A 117 -8.67 -6.30 -24.22
CA LYS A 117 -7.71 -6.74 -25.24
C LYS A 117 -6.25 -6.49 -24.83
N PHE A 118 -5.97 -5.35 -24.20
CA PHE A 118 -4.60 -4.91 -23.91
C PHE A 118 -4.25 -4.88 -22.41
N GLY A 119 -5.21 -5.16 -21.53
CA GLY A 119 -5.04 -5.30 -20.09
C GLY A 119 -5.04 -3.98 -19.30
N SER A 120 -4.26 -2.98 -19.71
CA SER A 120 -4.17 -1.71 -18.97
C SER A 120 -3.90 -0.50 -19.86
N VAL A 121 -4.20 0.71 -19.35
CA VAL A 121 -3.87 1.98 -20.01
C VAL A 121 -2.36 2.12 -20.26
N LYS A 122 -1.53 1.62 -19.34
CA LYS A 122 -0.07 1.62 -19.50
C LYS A 122 0.38 0.68 -20.63
N ALA A 123 -0.27 -0.46 -20.79
CA ALA A 123 0.01 -1.35 -21.91
C ALA A 123 -0.44 -0.72 -23.24
N LEU A 124 -1.60 -0.05 -23.26
CA LEU A 124 -2.10 0.69 -24.42
C LEU A 124 -1.15 1.77 -24.92
N SER A 125 -0.40 2.44 -24.04
CA SER A 125 0.58 3.46 -24.46
C SER A 125 1.79 2.88 -25.21
N GLN A 126 1.96 1.55 -25.23
CA GLN A 126 3.06 0.85 -25.92
C GLN A 126 2.59 0.12 -27.19
N VAL A 127 1.27 0.14 -27.46
CA VAL A 127 0.66 -0.53 -28.61
C VAL A 127 0.85 0.34 -29.85
N SER A 128 1.11 -0.29 -31.00
CA SER A 128 1.23 0.41 -32.28
C SER A 128 -0.13 0.93 -32.78
N GLU A 129 -0.13 1.95 -33.65
CA GLU A 129 -1.38 2.46 -34.22
C GLU A 129 -2.14 1.37 -35.00
N ALA A 130 -1.42 0.48 -35.69
CA ALA A 130 -1.99 -0.63 -36.45
C ALA A 130 -2.71 -1.64 -35.54
N GLU A 131 -2.08 -2.07 -34.44
CA GLU A 131 -2.72 -2.99 -33.48
C GLU A 131 -3.93 -2.36 -32.80
N LEU A 132 -3.90 -1.04 -32.58
CA LEU A 132 -5.05 -0.30 -32.08
C LEU A 132 -6.17 -0.24 -33.14
N ALA A 133 -5.82 -0.04 -34.43
CA ALA A 133 -6.76 -0.04 -35.54
C ALA A 133 -7.48 -1.38 -35.69
N ASP A 134 -6.80 -2.50 -35.47
CA ASP A 134 -7.42 -3.83 -35.45
C ASP A 134 -8.45 -4.00 -34.32
N ALA A 135 -8.35 -3.23 -33.25
CA ALA A 135 -9.29 -3.31 -32.13
C ALA A 135 -10.52 -2.41 -32.31
N ILE A 136 -10.34 -1.19 -32.83
CA ILE A 136 -11.38 -0.15 -32.81
C ILE A 136 -11.64 0.53 -34.15
N GLY A 137 -10.98 0.06 -35.21
CA GLY A 137 -11.03 0.63 -36.55
C GLY A 137 -10.02 1.77 -36.77
N PRO A 138 -9.53 1.95 -38.01
CA PRO A 138 -8.44 2.88 -38.33
C PRO A 138 -8.78 4.34 -38.00
N GLY A 139 -10.02 4.77 -38.25
CA GLY A 139 -10.44 6.15 -37.98
C GLY A 139 -10.44 6.53 -36.49
N ARG A 140 -10.70 5.57 -35.59
CA ARG A 140 -10.64 5.82 -34.14
C ARG A 140 -9.22 5.69 -33.62
N ALA A 141 -8.47 4.69 -34.09
CA ALA A 141 -7.08 4.48 -33.71
C ALA A 141 -6.23 5.73 -33.96
N ARG A 142 -6.35 6.36 -35.14
CA ARG A 142 -5.64 7.59 -35.49
C ARG A 142 -5.90 8.77 -34.55
N LYS A 143 -7.11 8.86 -33.97
CA LYS A 143 -7.48 9.94 -33.03
C LYS A 143 -7.07 9.66 -31.59
N ILE A 144 -6.95 8.39 -31.22
CA ILE A 144 -6.73 7.93 -29.85
C ILE A 144 -5.23 7.68 -29.60
N HIS A 145 -4.53 7.10 -30.57
CA HIS A 145 -3.12 6.70 -30.48
C HIS A 145 -2.18 7.82 -30.00
N PRO A 146 -2.24 9.06 -30.54
CA PRO A 146 -1.36 10.14 -30.08
C PRO A 146 -1.63 10.54 -28.62
N ARG A 147 -2.91 10.52 -28.21
CA ARG A 147 -3.33 10.90 -26.85
C ARG A 147 -2.91 9.88 -25.79
N ILE A 148 -2.83 8.59 -26.15
CA ILE A 148 -2.40 7.53 -25.23
C ILE A 148 -0.87 7.38 -25.16
N THR A 149 -0.14 7.73 -26.23
CA THR A 149 1.34 7.71 -26.26
C THR A 149 1.98 9.00 -25.76
N GLY A 150 1.18 10.06 -25.53
CA GLY A 150 1.67 11.38 -25.12
C GLY A 150 2.29 12.18 -26.26
N GLN A 151 2.10 11.76 -27.52
CA GLN A 151 2.50 12.53 -28.71
C GLN A 151 1.41 13.55 -29.05
N ALA A 152 1.78 14.82 -29.13
CA ALA A 152 0.85 15.89 -29.55
C ALA A 152 0.28 15.57 -30.94
N PRO A 153 -1.01 15.86 -31.20
CA PRO A 153 -1.59 15.56 -32.50
C PRO A 153 -0.83 16.31 -33.60
N SER A 154 -0.26 15.58 -34.56
CA SER A 154 0.24 16.17 -35.81
C SER A 154 -0.91 16.92 -36.47
N LYS A 155 -0.73 18.22 -36.68
CA LYS A 155 -1.56 19.02 -37.58
C LYS A 155 -1.52 18.46 -38.99
#